data_AF-A0A085MEN0-F1
#
_entry.id   AF-A0A085MEN0-F1
#
_cell.length_a   1.000
_cell.length_b   1.000
_cell.length_c   1.000
_cell.angle_alpha   90.00
_cell.angle_beta   90.00
_cell.angle_gamma   90.00
#
_symmetry.space_group_name_H-M   'P 1'
#
loop_
_entity.id
_entity.type
_entity.pdbx_description
1 polymer ?
#
loop_
_entity_poly.entity_id
_entity_poly.type
_entity_poly.pdbx_seq_one_letter_code
_entity_poly.pdbx_strand_id
1 'polypeptide(L)'
;MSMDENSMRLWEMQASNDAAFKLSALMNSSTALKMTKFVNATRNEKFEVMYKFFAQPTVCDDYSDLLTVHVMNNKLCPLDPAKPQIRCRVGCTPSTDIYLAVCKDPTTKRITFRYP
;
A
#
# COMPACT_ATOMS: atom_id res chain seq x y z
N MET A 1 -16.80 20.25 -6.99
CA MET A 1 -15.64 19.34 -7.03
C MET A 1 -15.21 19.25 -8.48
N SER A 2 -14.03 19.75 -8.81
CA SER A 2 -13.55 19.82 -10.19
C SER A 2 -13.11 18.43 -10.67
N MET A 3 -13.12 18.20 -11.99
CA MET A 3 -12.62 16.95 -12.58
C MET A 3 -11.16 16.67 -12.19
N ASP A 4 -10.37 17.71 -11.94
CA ASP A 4 -8.96 17.61 -11.51
C ASP A 4 -8.80 17.08 -10.07
N GLU A 5 -9.72 17.39 -9.16
CA GLU A 5 -9.69 16.83 -7.80
C GLU A 5 -9.96 15.33 -7.78
N ASN A 6 -10.88 14.87 -8.63
CA ASN A 6 -11.21 13.45 -8.74
C ASN A 6 -10.09 12.66 -9.43
N SER A 7 -9.45 13.21 -10.46
CA SER A 7 -8.33 12.55 -11.14
C SER A 7 -7.10 12.49 -10.23
N MET A 8 -6.75 13.56 -9.49
CA MET A 8 -5.66 13.54 -8.51
C MET A 8 -5.89 12.47 -7.43
N ARG A 9 -7.12 12.30 -6.95
CA ARG A 9 -7.46 11.30 -5.93
C ARG A 9 -7.31 9.87 -6.44
N LEU A 10 -7.58 9.61 -7.72
CA LEU A 10 -7.37 8.30 -8.34
C LEU A 10 -5.88 7.96 -8.48
N TRP A 11 -5.03 8.92 -8.86
CA TRP A 11 -3.59 8.72 -8.92
C TRP A 11 -2.98 8.41 -7.55
N GLU A 12 -3.43 9.08 -6.50
CA GLU A 12 -2.97 8.81 -5.13
C GLU A 12 -3.40 7.44 -4.61
N MET A 13 -4.60 7.00 -4.99
CA MET A 13 -5.08 5.65 -4.68
C MET A 13 -4.25 4.58 -5.39
N GLN A 14 -3.96 4.76 -6.68
CA GLN A 14 -3.11 3.83 -7.43
C GLN A 14 -1.69 3.78 -6.85
N ALA A 15 -1.08 4.94 -6.61
CA ALA A 15 0.26 5.02 -6.01
C ALA A 15 0.33 4.40 -4.60
N SER A 16 -0.73 4.56 -3.79
CA SER A 16 -0.83 3.91 -2.47
C SER A 16 -0.92 2.39 -2.59
N ASN A 17 -1.57 1.89 -3.64
CA ASN A 17 -1.68 0.46 -3.89
C ASN A 17 -0.34 -0.12 -4.38
N ASP A 18 0.36 0.59 -5.26
CA ASP A 18 1.73 0.23 -5.68
C ASP A 18 2.69 0.24 -4.48
N ALA A 19 2.55 1.22 -3.60
CA ALA A 19 3.32 1.27 -2.34
C ALA A 19 2.99 0.09 -1.41
N ALA A 20 1.73 -0.36 -1.35
CA ALA A 20 1.35 -1.55 -0.59
C ALA A 20 2.03 -2.81 -1.15
N PHE A 21 2.11 -2.96 -2.47
CA PHE A 21 2.80 -4.07 -3.11
C PHE A 21 4.31 -4.03 -2.84
N LYS A 22 4.97 -2.89 -3.04
CA LYS A 22 6.41 -2.77 -2.69
C LYS A 22 6.68 -3.04 -1.21
N LEU A 23 5.73 -2.68 -0.35
CA LEU A 23 5.82 -2.93 1.07
C LEU A 23 5.76 -4.42 1.41
N SER A 24 5.00 -5.26 0.69
CA SER A 24 5.01 -6.71 0.98
C SER A 24 6.38 -7.32 0.76
N ALA A 25 7.09 -6.87 -0.28
CA ALA A 25 8.45 -7.30 -0.56
C ALA A 25 9.40 -6.88 0.57
N LEU A 26 9.28 -5.65 1.06
CA LEU A 26 10.06 -5.16 2.20
C LEU A 26 9.74 -5.88 3.52
N MET A 27 8.50 -6.35 3.68
CA MET A 27 8.09 -7.13 4.84
C MET A 27 8.61 -8.58 4.80
N ASN A 28 9.28 -8.99 3.71
CA ASN A 28 9.58 -10.39 3.40
C ASN A 28 8.32 -11.27 3.55
N SER A 29 7.16 -10.71 3.18
CA SER A 29 5.88 -11.41 3.25
C SER A 29 5.85 -12.45 2.16
N SER A 30 5.40 -13.67 2.46
CA SER A 30 5.18 -14.70 1.44
C SER A 30 4.03 -14.33 0.50
N THR A 31 3.14 -13.42 0.93
CA THR A 31 1.94 -13.00 0.19
C THR A 31 1.97 -11.51 -0.13
N ALA A 32 1.46 -11.14 -1.31
CA ALA A 32 1.36 -9.75 -1.71
C ALA A 32 0.35 -8.97 -0.85
N LEU A 33 0.67 -7.71 -0.55
CA LEU A 33 -0.24 -6.78 0.15
C LEU A 33 -1.02 -5.94 -0.85
N LYS A 34 -2.31 -5.75 -0.56
CA LYS A 34 -3.20 -4.92 -1.37
C LYS A 34 -3.85 -3.83 -0.55
N MET A 35 -3.91 -2.62 -1.11
CA MET A 35 -4.65 -1.53 -0.47
C MET A 35 -6.16 -1.81 -0.51
N THR A 36 -6.79 -1.77 0.65
CA THR A 36 -8.24 -1.95 0.81
C THR A 36 -8.97 -0.62 0.99
N LYS A 37 -8.30 0.36 1.61
CA LYS A 37 -8.88 1.69 1.85
C LYS A 37 -7.80 2.77 1.90
N PHE A 38 -7.91 3.75 1.00
CA PHE A 38 -7.13 4.97 1.07
C PHE A 38 -7.63 5.89 2.18
N VAL A 39 -6.72 6.50 2.94
CA VAL A 39 -7.07 7.50 3.97
C VAL A 39 -6.72 8.89 3.48
N ASN A 40 -5.44 9.16 3.27
CA ASN A 40 -4.95 10.41 2.69
C ASN A 40 -3.49 10.29 2.24
N ALA A 41 -3.04 11.29 1.48
CA ALA A 41 -1.64 11.51 1.16
C ALA A 41 -1.26 12.94 1.57
N THR A 42 -0.02 13.14 2.02
CA THR A 42 0.54 14.48 2.27
C THR A 42 1.90 14.58 1.60
N ARG A 43 2.13 15.64 0.82
CA ARG A 43 3.41 15.88 0.13
C ARG A 43 4.20 16.96 0.85
N ASN A 44 5.52 16.85 0.85
CA ASN A 44 6.40 17.92 1.29
C ASN A 44 6.96 18.72 0.11
N GLU A 45 7.76 19.75 0.41
CA GLU A 45 8.40 20.64 -0.58
C GLU A 45 9.41 19.92 -1.49
N LYS A 46 9.88 18.73 -1.09
CA LYS A 46 10.78 17.87 -1.88
C LYS A 46 10.02 16.86 -2.75
N PHE A 47 8.71 17.01 -2.87
CA PHE A 47 7.80 16.07 -3.56
C PHE A 47 7.77 14.65 -2.96
N GLU A 48 8.33 14.44 -1.77
CA GLU A 48 8.17 13.19 -1.04
C GLU A 48 6.72 13.08 -0.55
N VAL A 49 6.13 11.90 -0.69
CA VAL A 49 4.72 11.68 -0.38
C VAL A 49 4.60 10.71 0.78
N MET A 50 3.79 11.11 1.76
CA MET A 50 3.40 10.27 2.88
C MET A 50 1.99 9.75 2.69
N TYR A 51 1.87 8.49 2.28
CA TYR A 51 0.60 7.81 2.10
C TYR A 51 0.13 7.19 3.42
N LYS A 52 -1.17 7.30 3.69
CA LYS A 52 -1.83 6.56 4.77
C LYS A 52 -2.96 5.75 4.17
N PHE A 53 -2.93 4.44 4.41
CA PHE A 53 -3.91 3.52 3.87
C PHE A 53 -4.07 2.29 4.76
N PHE A 54 -5.13 1.54 4.51
CA PHE A 54 -5.31 0.19 5.02
C PHE A 54 -4.94 -0.80 3.92
N ALA A 55 -4.26 -1.88 4.30
CA ALA A 55 -3.88 -2.95 3.41
C ALA A 55 -4.17 -4.30 4.06
N GLN A 56 -4.34 -5.33 3.25
CA GLN A 56 -4.53 -6.70 3.71
C GLN A 56 -3.76 -7.65 2.79
N PRO A 57 -3.21 -8.75 3.34
CA PRO A 57 -2.63 -9.80 2.52
C PRO A 57 -3.64 -10.36 1.52
N THR A 58 -3.15 -10.69 0.34
CA THR A 58 -3.90 -11.44 -0.66
C THR A 58 -3.60 -12.93 -0.54
N VAL A 59 -4.39 -13.76 -1.22
CA VAL A 59 -4.10 -15.19 -1.37
C VAL A 59 -2.97 -15.46 -2.37
N CYS A 60 -2.55 -14.43 -3.11
CA CYS A 60 -1.45 -14.53 -4.06
C CYS A 60 -0.12 -14.32 -3.34
N ASP A 61 0.84 -15.16 -3.70
CA ASP A 61 2.21 -15.02 -3.25
C ASP A 61 2.81 -13.71 -3.76
N ASP A 62 3.80 -13.21 -3.01
CA ASP A 62 4.60 -12.05 -3.41
C ASP A 62 5.61 -12.46 -4.48
N TYR A 63 5.15 -12.68 -5.70
CA TYR A 63 6.05 -12.84 -6.85
C TYR A 63 6.36 -11.46 -7.42
N SER A 64 7.63 -11.05 -7.30
CA SER A 64 8.21 -9.95 -8.07
C SER A 64 8.03 -10.13 -9.59
N ASP A 65 7.84 -11.38 -10.04
CA ASP A 65 7.72 -11.77 -11.45
C ASP A 65 6.27 -11.86 -11.97
N LEU A 66 5.26 -11.88 -11.09
CA LEU A 66 3.88 -11.72 -11.55
C LEU A 66 3.70 -10.27 -11.95
N LEU A 67 3.67 -10.02 -13.27
CA LEU A 67 3.29 -8.73 -13.88
C LEU A 67 2.27 -8.04 -12.97
N THR A 68 2.64 -6.89 -12.40
CA THR A 68 1.93 -6.13 -11.35
C THR A 68 0.41 -6.06 -11.58
N VAL A 69 0.02 -6.09 -12.86
CA VAL A 69 -1.35 -6.22 -13.38
C VAL A 69 -2.17 -7.36 -12.73
N HIS A 70 -1.58 -8.52 -12.41
CA HIS A 70 -2.31 -9.67 -11.87
C HIS A 70 -2.69 -9.49 -10.40
N VAL A 71 -1.75 -9.01 -9.58
CA VAL A 71 -1.97 -8.74 -8.14
C VAL A 71 -2.98 -7.60 -7.94
N MET A 72 -2.95 -6.61 -8.84
CA MET A 72 -3.94 -5.52 -8.84
C MET A 72 -5.34 -5.99 -9.25
N ASN A 73 -5.48 -7.09 -9.97
CA ASN A 73 -6.79 -7.61 -10.37
C ASN A 73 -7.47 -8.38 -9.21
N ASN A 74 -8.52 -7.78 -8.62
CA ASN A 74 -9.30 -8.38 -7.52
C ASN A 74 -9.91 -9.75 -7.85
N LYS A 75 -10.16 -10.06 -9.13
CA LYS A 75 -10.71 -11.36 -9.52
C LYS A 75 -9.65 -12.46 -9.52
N LEU A 76 -8.40 -12.10 -9.77
CA LEU A 76 -7.27 -13.05 -9.86
C LEU A 76 -6.58 -13.22 -8.51
N CYS A 77 -6.37 -12.11 -7.81
CA CYS A 77 -5.74 -12.07 -6.49
C CYS A 77 -6.68 -11.41 -5.48
N PRO A 78 -7.67 -12.17 -4.95
CA PRO A 78 -8.54 -11.69 -3.90
C PRO A 78 -7.78 -11.54 -2.57
N LEU A 79 -8.38 -10.79 -1.65
CA LEU A 79 -7.88 -10.67 -0.29
C LEU A 79 -7.97 -12.02 0.43
N ASP A 80 -6.99 -12.33 1.28
CA ASP A 80 -7.02 -13.50 2.14
C ASP A 80 -7.91 -13.18 3.37
N PRO A 81 -9.09 -13.83 3.52
CA PRO A 81 -9.99 -13.57 4.64
C PRO A 81 -9.44 -14.03 5.99
N ALA A 82 -8.43 -14.90 6.02
CA ALA A 82 -7.80 -15.39 7.24
C ALA A 82 -6.77 -14.41 7.81
N LYS A 83 -6.31 -13.44 7.01
CA LYS A 83 -5.29 -12.47 7.42
C LYS A 83 -5.92 -11.13 7.79
N PRO A 84 -5.55 -10.54 8.94
CA PRO A 84 -6.14 -9.27 9.36
C PRO A 84 -5.68 -8.12 8.47
N GLN A 85 -6.54 -7.11 8.38
CA GLN A 85 -6.17 -5.83 7.78
C GLN A 85 -5.17 -5.09 8.68
N ILE A 86 -4.22 -4.41 8.07
CA ILE A 86 -3.23 -3.54 8.72
C ILE A 86 -3.40 -2.10 8.26
N ARG A 87 -3.08 -1.15 9.13
CA ARG A 87 -3.03 0.27 8.80
C ARG A 87 -1.58 0.70 8.61
N CYS A 88 -1.24 1.19 7.43
CA CYS A 88 0.10 1.57 7.06
C CYS A 88 0.23 3.09 6.84
N ARG A 89 1.40 3.61 7.20
CA ARG A 89 1.89 4.93 6.84
C ARG A 89 3.20 4.72 6.10
N VAL A 90 3.25 5.09 4.83
CA VAL A 90 4.40 4.83 3.93
C VAL A 90 4.86 6.14 3.30
N GLY A 91 6.13 6.46 3.49
CA GLY A 91 6.84 7.54 2.83
C GLY A 91 7.54 7.03 1.58
N CYS A 92 7.22 7.65 0.45
CA CYS A 92 7.82 7.36 -0.85
C CYS A 92 8.50 8.60 -1.43
N THR A 93 9.66 8.40 -2.05
CA THR A 93 10.31 9.42 -2.88
C THR A 93 9.56 9.60 -4.21
N PRO A 94 9.86 10.65 -4.99
CA PRO A 94 9.34 10.79 -6.35
C PRO A 94 9.69 9.62 -7.27
N SER A 95 10.82 8.95 -7.04
CA SER A 95 11.20 7.70 -7.74
C SER A 95 10.39 6.49 -7.29
N THR A 96 9.41 6.68 -6.39
CA THR A 96 8.55 5.65 -5.79
C THR A 96 9.27 4.67 -4.86
N ASP A 97 10.48 5.02 -4.41
CA ASP A 97 11.21 4.22 -3.45
C ASP A 97 10.69 4.49 -2.04
N ILE A 98 10.44 3.42 -1.28
CA ILE A 98 9.99 3.52 0.10
C ILE A 98 11.19 3.88 0.97
N TYR A 99 11.13 5.03 1.65
CA TYR A 99 12.16 5.49 2.58
C TYR A 99 11.70 5.45 4.05
N LEU A 100 10.40 5.25 4.29
CA LEU A 100 9.81 5.12 5.62
C LEU A 100 8.50 4.34 5.51
N ALA A 101 8.21 3.47 6.46
CA ALA A 101 7.01 2.68 6.54
C ALA A 101 6.77 2.28 7.99
N VAL A 102 5.53 2.45 8.45
CA VAL A 102 5.07 1.94 9.73
C VAL A 102 3.69 1.35 9.53
N CYS A 103 3.54 0.07 9.82
CA CYS A 103 2.24 -0.59 9.84
C CYS A 103 1.86 -1.01 11.24
N LYS A 104 0.56 -0.91 11.52
CA LYS A 104 -0.03 -1.21 12.82
C LYS A 104 -1.31 -2.01 12.65
N ASP A 105 -1.59 -2.83 13.64
CA ASP A 105 -2.91 -3.41 13.81
C ASP A 105 -3.93 -2.27 14.04
N PRO A 106 -5.03 -2.21 13.28
CA PRO A 106 -5.99 -1.12 13.35
C PRO A 106 -6.77 -1.11 14.67
N THR A 107 -6.92 -2.26 15.32
CA THR A 107 -7.67 -2.46 16.57
C THR A 107 -6.77 -2.22 17.77
N THR A 108 -5.65 -2.94 17.87
CA THR A 108 -4.75 -2.90 19.03
C THR A 108 -3.71 -1.78 18.97
N LYS A 109 -3.55 -1.13 17.81
CA LYS A 109 -2.52 -0.11 17.52
C LYS A 109 -1.08 -0.58 17.69
N ARG A 110 -0.85 -1.88 17.91
CA ARG A 110 0.50 -2.46 17.99
C ARG A 110 1.19 -2.34 16.64
N ILE A 111 2.48 -2.02 16.66
CA ILE A 111 3.30 -1.98 15.45
C ILE A 111 3.53 -3.41 14.98
N THR A 112 3.14 -3.69 13.75
CA THR A 112 3.33 -4.99 13.09
C THR A 112 4.52 -4.97 12.15
N PHE A 113 4.89 -3.79 11.65
CA PHE A 113 6.05 -3.61 10.78
C PHE A 113 6.58 -2.18 10.83
N ARG A 114 7.89 -2.03 10.62
CA ARG A 114 8.58 -0.74 10.53
C ARG A 114 9.78 -0.87 9.58
N TYR A 115 10.01 0.15 8.76
CA TYR A 115 11.11 0.19 7.79
C TYR A 115 11.37 1.61 7.29
N PRO A 116 12.61 2.10 7.32
CA PRO A 116 13.51 2.04 8.46
C PRO A 116 12.83 2.59 9.74
#